data_AF-A0A3D1P987-F1
#
_entry.id   AF-A0A3D1P987-F1
#
_cell.length_a   1.000
_cell.length_b   1.000
_cell.length_c   1.000
_cell.angle_alpha   90.00
_cell.angle_beta   90.00
_cell.angle_gamma   90.00
#
_symmetry.space_group_name_H-M   'P 1'
#
loop_
_entity.id
_entity.type
_entity.pdbx_description
1 polymer ?
#
loop_
_entity_poly.entity_id
_entity_poly.type
_entity_poly.pdbx_seq_one_letter_code
_entity_poly.pdbx_strand_id
1 'polypeptide(L)'
;MASSLEPPYIQDFTHFEQHVARIFHRHGWTVVTPEQNQVGYDLVVSKGNIMCAVQVKWLRNNVTTPQILKFVDFLDTKEGQQFNYGIFITTKDYSGSARALIKSWGKDTNIRCGIATENKIIWVNGEEDAPSPQTPKDKVYFGVFTCKGGVGKTTVSAHLAGAFALQGFNVALVDLDPEQNLQKLVGDGVYVPNPKGVGTSIEVYDTKDWEENAARDCKIVICDCSPALERNPKELVEKFDYCIIPTTLNPLGLNKHGVVIQDTVHKIREINKTAHLFVLVNNFKDPGVKRLKLLKTAFLDTYNEISKTDDKFHCIDPEKVCIRASDQLYYWGIHILENPENPSSELAFGLIGGKCYPRDDFIGLADYIEREAGIGILRE
;
A
#
# COMPACT_ATOMS: atom_id res chain seq x y z
N MET A 1 13.73 33.04 16.06
CA MET A 1 12.48 32.45 16.58
C MET A 1 11.33 33.24 15.99
N ALA A 2 10.71 32.75 14.92
CA ALA A 2 9.40 33.24 14.51
C ALA A 2 8.39 32.32 15.18
N SER A 3 7.63 32.84 16.16
CA SER A 3 6.47 32.13 16.67
C SER A 3 5.45 32.05 15.54
N SER A 4 5.24 30.87 14.97
CA SER A 4 4.12 30.65 14.06
C SER A 4 2.85 30.71 14.90
N LEU A 5 2.21 31.88 14.95
CA LEU A 5 0.89 32.05 15.55
C LEU A 5 -0.07 31.12 14.81
N GLU A 6 -0.85 30.33 15.55
CA GLU A 6 -1.91 29.49 14.97
C GLU A 6 -2.89 30.37 14.17
N PRO A 7 -3.39 29.89 13.01
CA PRO A 7 -4.35 30.64 12.22
C PRO A 7 -5.58 31.07 13.04
N PRO A 8 -6.11 32.28 12.85
CA PRO A 8 -7.24 32.79 13.64
C PRO A 8 -8.48 31.90 13.58
N TYR A 9 -8.66 31.17 12.47
CA TYR A 9 -9.81 30.29 12.25
C TYR A 9 -9.75 28.97 13.03
N ILE A 10 -8.62 28.64 13.67
CA ILE A 10 -8.50 27.44 14.53
C ILE A 10 -8.42 27.79 16.02
N GLN A 11 -8.77 29.01 16.41
CA GLN A 11 -8.70 29.46 17.80
C GLN A 11 -9.65 28.67 18.72
N ASP A 12 -10.90 28.47 18.27
CA ASP A 12 -11.91 27.67 18.95
C ASP A 12 -12.94 27.13 17.94
N PHE A 13 -13.90 26.35 18.44
CA PHE A 13 -14.96 25.78 17.63
C PHE A 13 -15.79 26.84 16.89
N THR A 14 -16.17 27.93 17.54
CA THR A 14 -17.02 28.98 16.95
C THR A 14 -16.31 29.67 15.79
N HIS A 15 -15.02 30.00 15.94
CA HIS A 15 -14.22 30.59 14.87
C HIS A 15 -14.07 29.62 13.70
N PHE A 16 -13.92 28.33 13.99
CA PHE A 16 -13.77 27.29 12.97
C PHE A 16 -15.06 27.01 12.22
N GLU A 17 -16.19 26.92 12.91
CA GLU A 17 -17.52 26.78 12.31
C GLU A 17 -17.84 27.96 11.39
N GLN A 18 -17.64 29.21 11.86
CA GLN A 18 -17.80 30.42 11.05
C GLN A 18 -16.86 30.45 9.85
N HIS A 19 -15.68 29.86 9.97
CA HIS A 19 -14.73 29.74 8.87
C HIS A 19 -15.21 28.77 7.79
N VAL A 20 -15.68 27.58 8.19
CA VAL A 20 -16.27 26.60 7.27
C VAL A 20 -17.50 27.20 6.57
N ALA A 21 -18.38 27.89 7.30
CA ALA A 21 -19.52 28.61 6.73
C ALA A 21 -19.09 29.65 5.68
N ARG A 22 -18.05 30.44 5.96
CA ARG A 22 -17.50 31.42 5.00
C ARG A 22 -16.94 30.77 3.74
N ILE A 23 -16.28 29.61 3.86
CA ILE A 23 -15.78 28.87 2.68
C ILE A 23 -16.96 28.44 1.80
N PHE A 24 -18.02 27.87 2.38
CA PHE A 24 -19.22 27.48 1.62
C PHE A 24 -19.90 28.68 0.95
N HIS A 25 -20.07 29.78 1.68
CA HIS A 25 -20.69 31.00 1.15
C HIS A 25 -19.90 31.56 -0.04
N ARG A 26 -18.56 31.58 0.04
CA ARG A 26 -17.67 32.00 -1.05
C ARG A 26 -17.83 31.13 -2.31
N HIS A 27 -18.18 29.86 -2.16
CA HIS A 27 -18.42 28.92 -3.28
C HIS A 27 -19.89 28.87 -3.72
N GLY A 28 -20.69 29.86 -3.31
CA GLY A 28 -22.08 30.04 -3.75
C GLY A 28 -23.07 29.08 -3.09
N TRP A 29 -22.77 28.59 -1.89
CA TRP A 29 -23.72 27.84 -1.07
C TRP A 29 -24.45 28.78 -0.11
N THR A 30 -25.73 28.49 0.13
CA THR A 30 -26.47 29.07 1.26
C THR A 30 -26.09 28.29 2.51
N VAL A 31 -25.87 28.99 3.63
CA VAL A 31 -25.48 28.37 4.90
C VAL A 31 -26.47 28.79 5.98
N VAL A 32 -26.98 27.82 6.73
CA VAL A 32 -27.89 28.02 7.86
C VAL A 32 -27.29 27.35 9.09
N THR A 33 -27.17 28.11 10.18
CA THR A 33 -26.83 27.56 11.50
C THR A 33 -28.12 27.10 12.19
N PRO A 34 -28.23 25.84 12.63
CA PRO A 34 -29.44 25.32 13.28
C PRO A 34 -29.74 26.00 14.62
N GLU A 35 -30.97 25.81 15.13
CA GLU A 35 -31.35 26.28 16.46
C GLU A 35 -30.53 25.58 17.57
N GLN A 36 -30.38 26.24 18.73
CA GLN A 36 -29.70 25.65 19.89
C GLN A 36 -30.38 24.33 20.29
N ASN A 37 -29.58 23.28 20.48
CA ASN A 37 -29.95 21.87 20.81
C ASN A 37 -30.09 20.90 19.63
N GLN A 38 -29.80 21.30 18.39
CA GLN A 38 -29.75 20.34 17.27
C GLN A 38 -28.60 19.34 17.48
N VAL A 39 -28.91 18.04 17.40
CA VAL A 39 -27.93 16.95 17.55
C VAL A 39 -27.59 16.37 16.18
N GLY A 40 -26.30 16.18 15.90
CA GLY A 40 -25.82 15.43 14.73
C GLY A 40 -25.11 16.27 13.67
N TYR A 41 -25.40 17.56 13.54
CA TYR A 41 -24.77 18.48 12.59
C TYR A 41 -24.72 19.90 13.13
N ASP A 42 -23.79 20.69 12.58
CA ASP A 42 -23.46 22.05 13.05
C ASP A 42 -23.91 23.11 12.03
N LEU A 43 -23.94 22.79 10.74
CA LEU A 43 -24.44 23.67 9.69
C LEU A 43 -25.33 22.90 8.71
N VAL A 44 -26.26 23.61 8.07
CA VAL A 44 -26.92 23.14 6.84
C VAL A 44 -26.42 23.97 5.70
N VAL A 45 -25.97 23.32 4.62
CA VAL A 45 -25.59 24.00 3.39
C VAL A 45 -26.49 23.57 2.24
N SER A 46 -26.89 24.52 1.39
CA SER A 46 -27.74 24.22 0.23
C SER A 46 -27.33 24.99 -1.03
N LYS A 47 -27.51 24.33 -2.18
CA LYS A 47 -27.25 24.90 -3.51
C LYS A 47 -28.17 24.23 -4.53
N GLY A 48 -29.11 24.99 -5.09
CA GLY A 48 -30.16 24.43 -5.93
C GLY A 48 -31.03 23.43 -5.15
N ASN A 49 -31.18 22.21 -5.67
CA ASN A 49 -31.96 21.14 -5.03
C ASN A 49 -31.13 20.28 -4.06
N ILE A 50 -29.86 20.63 -3.82
CA ILE A 50 -28.97 19.90 -2.92
C ILE A 50 -28.99 20.57 -1.55
N MET A 51 -29.25 19.77 -0.50
CA MET A 51 -29.20 20.14 0.90
C MET A 51 -28.33 19.14 1.66
N CYS A 52 -27.37 19.64 2.43
CA CYS A 52 -26.40 18.81 3.14
C CYS A 52 -26.32 19.19 4.61
N ALA A 53 -26.23 18.18 5.47
CA ALA A 53 -25.83 18.35 6.86
C ALA A 53 -24.30 18.46 6.93
N VAL A 54 -23.78 19.46 7.63
CA VAL A 54 -22.33 19.61 7.85
C VAL A 54 -22.02 19.39 9.32
N GLN A 55 -21.16 18.43 9.62
CA GLN A 55 -20.56 18.28 10.94
C GLN A 55 -19.12 18.82 10.94
N VAL A 56 -18.85 19.75 11.84
CA VAL A 56 -17.59 20.44 12.02
C VAL A 56 -16.87 19.85 13.24
N LYS A 57 -15.60 19.50 13.09
CA LYS A 57 -14.73 18.98 14.15
C LYS A 57 -13.50 19.86 14.35
N TRP A 58 -13.60 20.76 15.31
CA TRP A 58 -12.44 21.45 15.86
C TRP A 58 -11.67 20.53 16.81
N LEU A 59 -10.57 19.98 16.32
CA LEU A 59 -9.71 19.04 17.05
C LEU A 59 -8.26 19.52 17.08
N ARG A 60 -7.52 19.04 18.08
CA ARG A 60 -6.05 19.18 18.16
C ARG A 60 -5.30 17.96 17.63
N ASN A 61 -5.99 16.81 17.57
CA ASN A 61 -5.49 15.54 17.06
C ASN A 61 -6.29 15.11 15.82
N ASN A 62 -5.81 14.09 15.13
CA ASN A 62 -6.50 13.57 13.95
C ASN A 62 -7.88 12.99 14.30
N VAL A 63 -8.82 13.12 13.38
CA VAL A 63 -10.16 12.52 13.47
C VAL A 63 -10.04 11.01 13.47
N THR A 64 -10.72 10.33 14.39
CA THR A 64 -10.73 8.86 14.49
C THR A 64 -11.98 8.24 13.86
N THR A 65 -11.90 6.96 13.51
CA THR A 65 -13.00 6.16 12.95
C THR A 65 -14.32 6.30 13.73
N PRO A 66 -14.37 6.22 15.08
CA PRO A 66 -15.63 6.37 15.81
C PRO A 66 -16.28 7.75 15.68
N GLN A 67 -15.49 8.81 15.51
CA GLN A 67 -16.02 10.17 15.33
C GLN A 67 -16.77 10.32 14.01
N ILE A 68 -16.28 9.62 12.98
CA ILE A 68 -16.85 9.61 11.64
C ILE A 68 -18.09 8.72 11.60
N LEU A 69 -17.98 7.49 12.11
CA LEU A 69 -19.11 6.54 12.16
C LEU A 69 -20.30 7.13 12.92
N LYS A 70 -20.06 7.86 14.02
CA LYS A 70 -21.13 8.59 14.73
C LYS A 70 -21.92 9.55 13.84
N PHE A 71 -21.26 10.19 12.87
CA PHE A 71 -21.94 11.07 11.92
C PHE A 71 -22.65 10.29 10.82
N VAL A 72 -22.07 9.18 10.37
CA VAL A 72 -22.73 8.25 9.44
C VAL A 72 -24.02 7.69 10.05
N ASP A 73 -23.96 7.23 11.31
CA ASP A 73 -25.12 6.73 12.04
C ASP A 73 -26.23 7.80 12.14
N PHE A 74 -25.85 9.08 12.26
CA PHE A 74 -26.82 10.19 12.21
C PHE A 74 -27.48 10.31 10.84
N LEU A 75 -26.72 10.20 9.75
CA LEU A 75 -27.25 10.30 8.39
C LEU A 75 -28.26 9.18 8.07
N ASP A 76 -28.14 8.03 8.74
CA ASP A 76 -29.07 6.91 8.63
C ASP A 76 -30.38 7.10 9.42
N THR A 77 -30.46 8.11 10.31
CA THR A 77 -31.70 8.43 11.04
C THR A 77 -32.76 9.08 10.14
N LYS A 78 -34.03 9.11 10.60
CA LYS A 78 -35.11 9.84 9.90
C LYS A 78 -34.79 11.33 9.70
N GLU A 79 -34.07 11.92 10.63
CA GLU A 79 -33.62 13.32 10.57
C GLU A 79 -32.44 13.49 9.62
N GLY A 80 -31.56 12.50 9.50
CA GLY A 80 -30.44 12.50 8.55
C GLY A 80 -30.87 12.31 7.10
N GLN A 81 -31.88 11.48 6.86
CA GLN A 81 -32.41 11.16 5.53
C GLN A 81 -33.10 12.33 4.80
N GLN A 82 -33.33 13.46 5.49
CA GLN A 82 -33.82 14.69 4.83
C GLN A 82 -32.73 15.39 4.00
N PHE A 83 -31.45 15.05 4.23
CA PHE A 83 -30.31 15.61 3.51
C PHE A 83 -29.91 14.70 2.35
N ASN A 84 -29.42 15.29 1.25
CA ASN A 84 -28.90 14.55 0.12
C ASN A 84 -27.63 13.77 0.49
N TYR A 85 -26.77 14.37 1.32
CA TYR A 85 -25.58 13.75 1.89
C TYR A 85 -25.04 14.60 3.05
N GLY A 86 -24.20 14.00 3.89
CA GLY A 86 -23.46 14.65 4.95
C GLY A 86 -22.10 15.17 4.52
N ILE A 87 -21.59 16.18 5.22
CA ILE A 87 -20.26 16.74 5.04
C ILE A 87 -19.57 16.77 6.40
N PHE A 88 -18.40 16.15 6.53
CA PHE A 88 -17.62 16.13 7.76
C PHE A 88 -16.34 16.94 7.56
N ILE A 89 -16.22 18.08 8.24
CA ILE A 89 -15.07 18.99 8.09
C ILE A 89 -14.28 19.08 9.39
N THR A 90 -12.95 19.00 9.32
CA THR A 90 -12.09 19.10 10.50
C THR A 90 -10.93 20.08 10.36
N THR A 91 -10.41 20.58 11.49
CA THR A 91 -9.20 21.41 11.59
C THR A 91 -7.91 20.60 11.41
N LYS A 92 -7.95 19.30 11.67
CA LYS A 92 -6.80 18.40 11.65
C LYS A 92 -7.00 17.33 10.59
N ASP A 93 -6.02 16.45 10.46
CA ASP A 93 -6.12 15.35 9.52
C ASP A 93 -7.03 14.23 10.08
N TYR A 94 -7.24 13.19 9.30
CA TYR A 94 -7.89 11.95 9.67
C TYR A 94 -6.81 10.92 10.06
N SER A 95 -7.09 10.07 11.07
CA SER A 95 -6.21 8.96 11.44
C SER A 95 -6.07 7.98 10.27
N GLY A 96 -5.04 7.13 10.27
CA GLY A 96 -4.88 6.10 9.24
C GLY A 96 -6.14 5.24 9.09
N SER A 97 -6.71 4.78 10.21
CA SER A 97 -7.97 4.03 10.25
C SER A 97 -9.20 4.82 9.77
N ALA A 98 -9.23 6.13 10.00
CA ALA A 98 -10.30 7.00 9.50
C ALA A 98 -10.19 7.22 7.98
N ARG A 99 -8.97 7.40 7.47
CA ARG A 99 -8.72 7.53 6.03
C ARG A 99 -9.05 6.24 5.29
N ALA A 100 -8.67 5.09 5.84
CA ALA A 100 -9.04 3.78 5.30
C ALA A 100 -10.56 3.61 5.23
N LEU A 101 -11.29 3.98 6.30
CA LEU A 101 -12.75 3.99 6.31
C LEU A 101 -13.34 4.92 5.24
N ILE A 102 -12.79 6.14 5.08
CA ILE A 102 -13.27 7.08 4.07
C ILE A 102 -13.01 6.58 2.65
N LYS A 103 -11.86 5.93 2.42
CA LYS A 103 -11.50 5.33 1.13
C LYS A 103 -12.37 4.11 0.80
N SER A 104 -12.76 3.31 1.79
CA SER A 104 -13.62 2.14 1.55
C SER A 104 -15.05 2.52 1.13
N TRP A 105 -15.44 3.77 1.36
CA TRP A 105 -16.68 4.32 0.85
C TRP A 105 -16.56 4.65 -0.64
N GLY A 106 -17.22 3.83 -1.48
CA GLY A 106 -17.33 4.07 -2.91
C GLY A 106 -18.03 5.39 -3.28
N LYS A 107 -18.21 5.64 -4.58
CA LYS A 107 -18.76 6.91 -5.11
C LYS A 107 -20.20 7.22 -4.63
N ASP A 108 -20.95 6.20 -4.21
CA ASP A 108 -22.35 6.32 -3.77
C ASP A 108 -22.52 6.59 -2.27
N THR A 109 -21.45 7.01 -1.59
CA THR A 109 -21.52 7.27 -0.16
C THR A 109 -22.26 8.59 0.14
N ASN A 110 -23.14 8.53 1.13
CA ASN A 110 -23.91 9.68 1.61
C ASN A 110 -23.08 10.61 2.50
N ILE A 111 -21.74 10.57 2.47
CA ILE A 111 -20.87 11.44 3.27
C ILE A 111 -19.62 11.91 2.52
N ARG A 112 -19.29 13.19 2.65
CA ARG A 112 -18.03 13.78 2.16
C ARG A 112 -17.19 14.29 3.32
N CYS A 113 -15.91 13.97 3.33
CA CYS A 113 -14.96 14.30 4.38
C CYS A 113 -13.96 15.32 3.85
N GLY A 114 -13.61 16.33 4.65
CA GLY A 114 -12.71 17.39 4.22
C GLY A 114 -11.94 18.05 5.36
N ILE A 115 -10.80 18.63 5.00
CA ILE A 115 -9.94 19.38 5.91
C ILE A 115 -10.04 20.85 5.53
N ALA A 116 -10.48 21.70 6.46
CA ALA A 116 -10.58 23.13 6.19
C ALA A 116 -9.21 23.81 6.34
N THR A 117 -8.81 24.47 5.26
CA THR A 117 -7.64 25.36 5.20
C THR A 117 -8.09 26.80 5.21
N GLU A 118 -7.15 27.75 5.20
CA GLU A 118 -7.45 29.18 5.20
C GLU A 118 -8.40 29.64 4.09
N ASN A 119 -8.38 28.99 2.92
CA ASN A 119 -9.17 29.47 1.76
C ASN A 119 -10.08 28.42 1.12
N LYS A 120 -9.91 27.14 1.46
CA LYS A 120 -10.63 26.03 0.80
C LYS A 120 -10.80 24.83 1.72
N ILE A 121 -11.71 23.95 1.35
CA ILE A 121 -11.79 22.60 1.90
C ILE A 121 -10.94 21.68 1.00
N ILE A 122 -10.02 20.94 1.61
CA ILE A 122 -9.32 19.83 0.95
C ILE A 122 -10.18 18.59 1.16
N TRP A 123 -10.84 18.14 0.11
CA TRP A 123 -11.71 16.95 0.17
C TRP A 123 -10.90 15.66 0.22
N VAL A 124 -11.29 14.78 1.13
CA VAL A 124 -10.78 13.40 1.26
C VAL A 124 -11.58 12.46 0.33
N ASN A 125 -12.89 12.72 0.15
CA ASN A 125 -13.77 12.05 -0.81
C ASN A 125 -14.85 13.02 -1.39
N GLY A 126 -15.21 12.87 -2.67
CA GLY A 126 -16.18 13.69 -3.43
C GLY A 126 -15.59 14.85 -4.27
N GLU A 127 -16.01 15.02 -5.53
CA GLU A 127 -15.54 16.04 -6.52
C GLU A 127 -16.28 17.41 -6.40
N GLU A 128 -15.78 18.57 -6.88
CA GLU A 128 -15.23 18.92 -8.23
C GLU A 128 -14.08 19.98 -8.25
N ASP A 129 -13.34 20.00 -9.39
CA ASP A 129 -12.41 21.00 -9.96
C ASP A 129 -10.94 21.12 -9.51
N ALA A 130 -10.40 20.21 -8.69
CA ALA A 130 -8.95 20.07 -8.62
C ALA A 130 -8.50 19.17 -9.79
N PRO A 131 -7.42 19.52 -10.54
CA PRO A 131 -6.82 18.54 -11.43
C PRO A 131 -6.59 17.29 -10.59
N SER A 132 -7.02 16.14 -11.10
CA SER A 132 -6.67 14.84 -10.52
C SER A 132 -5.22 14.94 -10.04
N PRO A 133 -4.87 14.47 -8.83
CA PRO A 133 -3.47 14.18 -8.55
C PRO A 133 -3.02 13.43 -9.79
N GLN A 134 -2.09 14.01 -10.55
CA GLN A 134 -1.68 13.39 -11.80
C GLN A 134 -1.30 11.98 -11.39
N THR A 135 -1.96 10.98 -11.98
CA THR A 135 -1.48 9.60 -11.91
C THR A 135 0.02 9.72 -12.07
N PRO A 136 0.85 9.24 -11.13
CA PRO A 136 2.28 9.26 -11.34
C PRO A 136 2.47 8.73 -12.75
N LYS A 137 3.02 9.57 -13.66
CA LYS A 137 3.05 9.24 -15.10
C LYS A 137 3.73 7.89 -15.34
N ASP A 138 4.48 7.43 -14.33
CA ASP A 138 5.24 6.20 -14.29
C ASP A 138 5.03 5.53 -12.91
N LYS A 139 3.91 4.81 -12.72
CA LYS A 139 3.84 3.80 -11.64
C LYS A 139 4.81 2.69 -11.97
N VAL A 140 5.43 2.11 -10.94
CA VAL A 140 6.36 1.00 -11.11
C VAL A 140 5.69 -0.30 -10.68
N TYR A 141 5.67 -1.28 -11.56
CA TYR A 141 5.02 -2.56 -11.32
C TYR A 141 6.01 -3.70 -11.09
N PHE A 142 5.76 -4.45 -10.03
CA PHE A 142 6.46 -5.67 -9.69
C PHE A 142 5.51 -6.87 -9.80
N GLY A 143 5.94 -7.94 -10.48
CA GLY A 143 5.31 -9.25 -10.41
C GLY A 143 6.15 -10.23 -9.60
N VAL A 144 5.62 -10.78 -8.51
CA VAL A 144 6.33 -11.82 -7.76
C VAL A 144 5.77 -13.18 -8.16
N PHE A 145 6.54 -13.94 -8.94
CA PHE A 145 6.11 -15.22 -9.48
C PHE A 145 6.73 -16.38 -8.71
N THR A 146 6.00 -17.48 -8.56
CA THR A 146 6.59 -18.75 -8.15
C THR A 146 6.09 -19.87 -9.03
N CYS A 147 6.94 -20.86 -9.23
CA CYS A 147 6.57 -22.10 -9.91
C CYS A 147 6.05 -23.18 -8.94
N LYS A 148 6.19 -22.97 -7.62
CA LYS A 148 5.76 -23.92 -6.58
C LYS A 148 5.37 -23.22 -5.27
N GLY A 149 4.44 -23.84 -4.55
CA GLY A 149 4.13 -23.45 -3.17
C GLY A 149 5.35 -23.58 -2.25
N GLY A 150 5.44 -22.70 -1.25
CA GLY A 150 6.42 -22.81 -0.16
C GLY A 150 7.81 -22.23 -0.40
N VAL A 151 8.08 -21.58 -1.54
CA VAL A 151 9.36 -20.84 -1.75
C VAL A 151 9.31 -19.39 -1.24
N GLY A 152 8.18 -18.98 -0.64
CA GLY A 152 8.02 -17.69 0.03
C GLY A 152 7.60 -16.53 -0.87
N LYS A 153 6.83 -16.77 -1.93
CA LYS A 153 6.29 -15.73 -2.84
C LYS A 153 5.58 -14.59 -2.10
N THR A 154 4.50 -14.90 -1.38
CA THR A 154 3.70 -13.92 -0.62
C THR A 154 4.54 -13.21 0.44
N THR A 155 5.46 -13.94 1.10
CA THR A 155 6.41 -13.35 2.06
C THR A 155 7.32 -12.31 1.39
N VAL A 156 7.87 -12.64 0.22
CA VAL A 156 8.70 -11.72 -0.56
C VAL A 156 7.88 -10.51 -1.01
N SER A 157 6.66 -10.70 -1.53
CA SER A 157 5.77 -9.61 -1.94
C SER A 157 5.52 -8.62 -0.80
N ALA A 158 5.07 -9.10 0.36
CA ALA A 158 4.74 -8.26 1.51
C ALA A 158 5.95 -7.53 2.09
N HIS A 159 7.10 -8.20 2.20
CA HIS A 159 8.30 -7.58 2.80
C HIS A 159 9.02 -6.65 1.84
N LEU A 160 8.95 -6.91 0.53
CA LEU A 160 9.42 -5.96 -0.47
C LEU A 160 8.57 -4.68 -0.45
N ALA A 161 7.24 -4.79 -0.30
CA ALA A 161 6.38 -3.62 -0.06
C ALA A 161 6.79 -2.87 1.22
N GLY A 162 7.08 -3.61 2.29
CA GLY A 162 7.67 -3.06 3.51
C GLY A 162 8.93 -2.24 3.25
N ALA A 163 9.89 -2.79 2.51
CA ALA A 163 11.16 -2.12 2.24
C ALA A 163 10.95 -0.79 1.48
N PHE A 164 10.09 -0.79 0.47
CA PHE A 164 9.74 0.43 -0.25
C PHE A 164 8.97 1.44 0.64
N ALA A 165 8.08 0.96 1.50
CA ALA A 165 7.39 1.82 2.46
C ALA A 165 8.37 2.49 3.44
N LEU A 166 9.37 1.75 3.94
CA LEU A 166 10.46 2.32 4.76
C LEU A 166 11.31 3.35 4.01
N GLN A 167 11.40 3.22 2.68
CA GLN A 167 12.09 4.17 1.80
C GLN A 167 11.23 5.39 1.41
N GLY A 168 9.98 5.47 1.87
CA GLY A 168 9.12 6.65 1.66
C GLY A 168 8.06 6.51 0.57
N PHE A 169 7.85 5.31 0.02
CA PHE A 169 6.85 5.07 -1.03
C PHE A 169 5.54 4.54 -0.46
N ASN A 170 4.42 5.03 -0.99
CA ASN A 170 3.15 4.33 -0.84
C ASN A 170 3.10 3.16 -1.83
N VAL A 171 2.71 1.98 -1.33
CA VAL A 171 2.76 0.73 -2.08
C VAL A 171 1.38 0.09 -2.13
N ALA A 172 0.96 -0.33 -3.32
CA ALA A 172 -0.19 -1.21 -3.49
C ALA A 172 0.27 -2.66 -3.61
N LEU A 173 -0.33 -3.54 -2.81
CA LEU A 173 -0.18 -4.99 -2.86
C LEU A 173 -1.42 -5.59 -3.51
N VAL A 174 -1.26 -6.29 -4.63
CA VAL A 174 -2.37 -6.92 -5.35
C VAL A 174 -2.24 -8.43 -5.23
N ASP A 175 -3.18 -9.07 -4.57
CA ASP A 175 -3.22 -10.54 -4.46
C ASP A 175 -3.86 -11.12 -5.72
N LEU A 176 -3.03 -11.74 -6.57
CA LEU A 176 -3.47 -12.46 -7.77
C LEU A 176 -3.66 -13.96 -7.51
N ASP A 177 -3.38 -14.42 -6.29
CA ASP A 177 -3.51 -15.82 -5.90
C ASP A 177 -4.92 -16.08 -5.34
N PRO A 178 -5.70 -17.00 -5.92
CA PRO A 178 -7.03 -17.34 -5.40
C PRO A 178 -7.05 -17.80 -3.93
N GLU A 179 -5.90 -18.20 -3.37
CA GLU A 179 -5.77 -18.59 -1.97
C GLU A 179 -5.82 -17.39 -0.99
N GLN A 180 -5.76 -16.15 -1.50
CA GLN A 180 -5.83 -14.89 -0.74
C GLN A 180 -4.85 -14.87 0.45
N ASN A 181 -3.64 -15.31 0.17
CA ASN A 181 -2.61 -15.51 1.19
C ASN A 181 -2.03 -14.18 1.69
N LEU A 182 -2.12 -13.11 0.90
CA LEU A 182 -1.60 -11.79 1.22
C LEU A 182 -2.50 -11.07 2.23
N GLN A 183 -3.82 -11.13 2.08
CA GLN A 183 -4.76 -10.49 3.00
C GLN A 183 -4.70 -11.13 4.40
N LYS A 184 -4.43 -12.44 4.48
CA LYS A 184 -4.17 -13.13 5.76
C LYS A 184 -2.89 -12.65 6.46
N LEU A 185 -1.97 -12.06 5.70
CA LEU A 185 -0.61 -11.73 6.14
C LEU A 185 -0.47 -10.29 6.62
N VAL A 186 -1.10 -9.36 5.91
CA VAL A 186 -1.01 -7.92 6.16
C VAL A 186 -2.37 -7.27 6.44
N GLY A 187 -3.45 -8.06 6.50
CA GLY A 187 -4.81 -7.56 6.60
C GLY A 187 -5.16 -6.71 5.38
N ASP A 188 -5.90 -5.62 5.62
CA ASP A 188 -6.26 -4.65 4.58
C ASP A 188 -5.15 -3.62 4.30
N GLY A 189 -4.05 -3.66 5.07
CA GLY A 189 -2.92 -2.76 4.88
C GLY A 189 -2.09 -2.48 6.13
N VAL A 190 -0.94 -1.84 5.91
CA VAL A 190 0.02 -1.48 6.96
C VAL A 190 0.38 -0.01 6.83
N TYR A 191 0.30 0.73 7.94
CA TYR A 191 0.84 2.09 8.01
C TYR A 191 2.26 2.04 8.61
N VAL A 192 3.23 2.56 7.87
CA VAL A 192 4.62 2.64 8.32
C VAL A 192 4.90 4.07 8.80
N PRO A 193 5.03 4.30 10.12
CA PRO A 193 5.21 5.65 10.65
C PRO A 193 6.60 6.21 10.27
N ASN A 194 6.64 7.45 9.83
CA ASN A 194 7.88 8.20 9.60
C ASN A 194 8.07 9.23 10.74
N PRO A 195 9.09 9.10 11.60
CA PRO A 195 9.33 10.04 12.70
C PRO A 195 9.61 11.49 12.26
N LYS A 196 9.98 11.69 10.98
CA LYS A 196 10.39 12.99 10.43
C LYS A 196 9.39 13.59 9.44
N GLY A 197 8.21 12.98 9.25
CA GLY A 197 7.25 13.45 8.25
C GLY A 197 5.97 12.62 8.21
N VAL A 198 5.31 12.63 7.06
CA VAL A 198 4.13 11.78 6.81
C VAL A 198 4.62 10.33 6.63
N GLY A 199 3.97 9.39 7.32
CA GLY A 199 4.24 7.97 7.14
C GLY A 199 3.70 7.46 5.80
N THR A 200 4.10 6.27 5.42
CA THR A 200 3.71 5.62 4.17
C THR A 200 2.66 4.54 4.41
N SER A 201 1.87 4.24 3.38
CA SER A 201 0.90 3.14 3.42
C SER A 201 1.31 1.98 2.51
N ILE A 202 0.98 0.78 2.97
CA ILE A 202 0.85 -0.42 2.16
C ILE A 202 -0.64 -0.74 2.12
N GLU A 203 -1.24 -0.72 0.93
CA GLU A 203 -2.67 -0.97 0.72
C GLU A 203 -2.83 -2.32 0.00
N VAL A 204 -3.72 -3.18 0.49
CA VAL A 204 -3.89 -4.55 -0.04
C VAL A 204 -5.19 -4.65 -0.82
N TYR A 205 -5.13 -5.20 -2.03
CA TYR A 205 -6.25 -5.36 -2.95
C TYR A 205 -6.38 -6.81 -3.40
N ASP A 206 -7.61 -7.32 -3.44
CA ASP A 206 -7.91 -8.54 -4.19
C ASP A 206 -7.87 -8.23 -5.70
N THR A 207 -7.57 -9.24 -6.52
CA THR A 207 -7.71 -9.15 -7.98
C THR A 207 -9.04 -8.55 -8.44
N LYS A 208 -10.15 -8.91 -7.79
CA LYS A 208 -11.49 -8.47 -8.19
C LYS A 208 -11.76 -7.00 -7.89
N ASP A 209 -11.10 -6.47 -6.87
CA ASP A 209 -11.25 -5.10 -6.40
C ASP A 209 -10.12 -4.19 -6.92
N TRP A 210 -9.19 -4.76 -7.70
CA TRP A 210 -8.08 -4.01 -8.27
C TRP A 210 -8.55 -3.06 -9.38
N GLU A 211 -8.55 -1.78 -9.05
CA GLU A 211 -8.66 -0.69 -10.02
C GLU A 211 -7.43 0.21 -9.96
N GLU A 212 -6.89 0.55 -11.13
CA GLU A 212 -5.71 1.44 -11.26
C GLU A 212 -5.86 2.76 -10.49
N ASN A 213 -7.09 3.29 -10.46
CA ASN A 213 -7.44 4.54 -9.80
C ASN A 213 -7.60 4.40 -8.28
N ALA A 214 -7.83 3.19 -7.75
CA ALA A 214 -7.94 2.96 -6.32
C ALA A 214 -6.57 3.16 -5.63
N ALA A 215 -5.49 2.74 -6.29
CA ALA A 215 -4.10 2.92 -5.85
C ALA A 215 -3.45 4.19 -6.42
N ARG A 216 -4.21 5.29 -6.57
CA ARG A 216 -3.72 6.52 -7.24
C ARG A 216 -2.58 7.23 -6.51
N ASP A 217 -2.50 7.08 -5.19
CA ASP A 217 -1.46 7.64 -4.32
C ASP A 217 -0.27 6.69 -4.13
N CYS A 218 -0.33 5.48 -4.69
CA CYS A 218 0.77 4.53 -4.71
C CYS A 218 1.67 4.75 -5.93
N LYS A 219 2.97 4.87 -5.67
CA LYS A 219 4.01 4.93 -6.73
C LYS A 219 4.41 3.53 -7.20
N ILE A 220 4.32 2.55 -6.30
CA ILE A 220 4.74 1.17 -6.52
C ILE A 220 3.54 0.24 -6.40
N VAL A 221 3.43 -0.70 -7.32
CA VAL A 221 2.43 -1.77 -7.32
C VAL A 221 3.18 -3.10 -7.31
N ILE A 222 2.89 -3.97 -6.34
CA ILE A 222 3.47 -5.31 -6.23
C ILE A 222 2.34 -6.33 -6.33
N CYS A 223 2.38 -7.16 -7.37
CA CYS A 223 1.43 -8.23 -7.59
C CYS A 223 1.99 -9.55 -7.04
N ASP A 224 1.30 -10.14 -6.06
CA ASP A 224 1.56 -11.50 -5.58
C ASP A 224 0.96 -12.50 -6.57
N CYS A 225 1.72 -12.90 -7.59
CA CYS A 225 1.20 -13.63 -8.74
C CYS A 225 0.72 -15.05 -8.38
N SER A 226 -0.31 -15.55 -9.07
CA SER A 226 -0.69 -16.97 -8.98
C SER A 226 0.44 -17.86 -9.50
N PRO A 227 0.68 -19.06 -8.91
CA PRO A 227 1.73 -19.97 -9.38
C PRO A 227 1.58 -20.44 -10.83
N ALA A 228 0.34 -20.48 -11.31
CA ALA A 228 0.02 -20.76 -12.70
C ALA A 228 -0.03 -19.44 -13.47
N LEU A 229 0.91 -19.22 -14.39
CA LEU A 229 1.05 -17.95 -15.10
C LEU A 229 -0.25 -17.53 -15.79
N GLU A 230 -0.95 -18.48 -16.42
CA GLU A 230 -2.23 -18.31 -17.12
C GLU A 230 -3.39 -17.81 -16.25
N ARG A 231 -3.27 -17.89 -14.91
CA ARG A 231 -4.26 -17.34 -13.98
C ARG A 231 -4.03 -15.87 -13.65
N ASN A 232 -2.88 -15.32 -14.01
CA ASN A 232 -2.58 -13.91 -13.81
C ASN A 232 -3.18 -13.10 -14.97
N PRO A 233 -3.84 -11.94 -14.70
CA PRO A 233 -4.33 -11.08 -15.75
C PRO A 233 -3.20 -10.65 -16.69
N LYS A 234 -3.36 -10.95 -17.98
CA LYS A 234 -2.32 -10.68 -18.99
C LYS A 234 -1.93 -9.20 -19.02
N GLU A 235 -2.92 -8.32 -18.90
CA GLU A 235 -2.74 -6.86 -18.87
C GLU A 235 -1.84 -6.37 -17.72
N LEU A 236 -1.85 -7.07 -16.57
CA LEU A 236 -0.92 -6.77 -15.47
C LEU A 236 0.48 -7.28 -15.78
N VAL A 237 0.59 -8.51 -16.30
CA VAL A 237 1.88 -9.09 -16.69
C VAL A 237 2.58 -8.22 -17.75
N GLU A 238 1.83 -7.66 -18.70
CA GLU A 238 2.33 -6.72 -19.72
C GLU A 238 2.85 -5.40 -19.13
N LYS A 239 2.34 -4.98 -17.96
CA LYS A 239 2.75 -3.74 -17.27
C LYS A 239 3.97 -3.90 -16.37
N PHE A 240 4.36 -5.12 -16.01
CA PHE A 240 5.46 -5.34 -15.06
C PHE A 240 6.77 -4.74 -15.58
N ASP A 241 7.36 -3.85 -14.78
CA ASP A 241 8.73 -3.34 -14.99
C ASP A 241 9.74 -4.35 -14.43
N TYR A 242 9.36 -5.02 -13.34
CA TYR A 242 10.19 -5.93 -12.57
C TYR A 242 9.45 -7.23 -12.28
N CYS A 243 10.11 -8.36 -12.41
CA CYS A 243 9.59 -9.62 -11.88
C CYS A 243 10.60 -10.27 -10.95
N ILE A 244 10.14 -10.72 -9.78
CA ILE A 244 10.96 -11.44 -8.82
C ILE A 244 10.51 -12.90 -8.79
N ILE A 245 11.46 -13.83 -8.93
CA ILE A 245 11.22 -15.26 -8.96
C ILE A 245 12.04 -15.91 -7.82
N PRO A 246 11.48 -16.02 -6.60
CA PRO A 246 12.17 -16.65 -5.49
C PRO A 246 12.36 -18.15 -5.70
N THR A 247 13.52 -18.65 -5.31
CA THR A 247 13.86 -20.07 -5.26
C THR A 247 14.72 -20.37 -4.03
N THR A 248 15.03 -21.63 -3.80
CA THR A 248 15.87 -22.05 -2.66
C THR A 248 17.21 -22.57 -3.13
N LEU A 249 18.28 -22.27 -2.40
CA LEU A 249 19.62 -22.75 -2.72
C LEU A 249 19.86 -24.16 -2.16
N ASN A 250 19.19 -25.14 -2.74
CA ASN A 250 19.36 -26.56 -2.42
C ASN A 250 19.17 -27.41 -3.69
N PRO A 251 19.57 -28.69 -3.69
CA PRO A 251 19.47 -29.53 -4.89
C PRO A 251 18.07 -29.62 -5.50
N LEU A 252 17.01 -29.52 -4.70
CA LEU A 252 15.63 -29.55 -5.20
C LEU A 252 15.28 -28.24 -5.94
N GLY A 253 15.63 -27.10 -5.35
CA GLY A 253 15.47 -25.78 -5.95
C GLY A 253 16.28 -25.62 -7.24
N LEU A 254 17.48 -26.18 -7.27
CA LEU A 254 18.33 -26.15 -8.47
C LEU A 254 17.82 -27.08 -9.57
N ASN A 255 17.66 -28.37 -9.28
CA ASN A 255 17.38 -29.36 -10.33
C ASN A 255 15.93 -29.33 -10.80
N LYS A 256 14.96 -29.22 -9.88
CA LYS A 256 13.54 -29.25 -10.23
C LYS A 256 12.96 -27.86 -10.44
N HIS A 257 13.35 -26.85 -9.66
CA HIS A 257 12.75 -25.52 -9.84
C HIS A 257 13.49 -24.76 -10.93
N GLY A 258 14.77 -25.04 -11.19
CA GLY A 258 15.53 -24.46 -12.30
C GLY A 258 14.81 -24.54 -13.63
N VAL A 259 14.41 -25.75 -14.05
CA VAL A 259 13.68 -25.95 -15.32
C VAL A 259 12.36 -25.16 -15.33
N VAL A 260 11.58 -25.21 -14.25
CA VAL A 260 10.28 -24.53 -14.23
C VAL A 260 10.42 -23.01 -14.19
N ILE A 261 11.48 -22.49 -13.56
CA ILE A 261 11.80 -21.06 -13.56
C ILE A 261 12.21 -20.63 -14.96
N GLN A 262 13.03 -21.42 -15.66
CA GLN A 262 13.35 -21.16 -17.07
C GLN A 262 12.07 -21.12 -17.92
N ASP A 263 11.18 -22.10 -17.80
CA ASP A 263 9.90 -22.11 -18.52
C ASP A 263 9.04 -20.88 -18.19
N THR A 264 9.03 -20.47 -16.91
CA THR A 264 8.29 -19.28 -16.46
C THR A 264 8.86 -18.02 -17.05
N VAL A 265 10.19 -17.89 -17.11
CA VAL A 265 10.88 -16.77 -17.77
C VAL A 265 10.50 -16.71 -19.25
N HIS A 266 10.55 -17.83 -19.97
CA HIS A 266 10.16 -17.87 -21.38
C HIS A 266 8.70 -17.46 -21.59
N LYS A 267 7.77 -17.97 -20.78
CA LYS A 267 6.35 -17.62 -20.88
C LYS A 267 6.06 -16.17 -20.48
N ILE A 268 6.73 -15.64 -19.46
CA ILE A 268 6.64 -14.19 -19.15
C ILE A 268 7.15 -13.40 -20.35
N ARG A 269 8.25 -13.83 -20.98
CA ARG A 269 8.77 -13.17 -22.19
C ARG A 269 7.85 -13.27 -23.38
N GLU A 270 6.97 -14.25 -23.50
CA GLU A 270 5.93 -14.27 -24.55
C GLU A 270 4.94 -13.10 -24.40
N ILE A 271 4.72 -12.64 -23.17
CA ILE A 271 3.76 -11.58 -22.82
C ILE A 271 4.46 -10.21 -22.68
N ASN A 272 5.57 -10.16 -21.93
CA ASN A 272 6.28 -8.94 -21.57
C ASN A 272 7.76 -9.03 -21.97
N LYS A 273 8.13 -8.25 -23.00
CA LYS A 273 9.47 -8.19 -23.58
C LYS A 273 10.42 -7.25 -22.84
N THR A 274 9.91 -6.40 -21.95
CA THR A 274 10.65 -5.25 -21.41
C THR A 274 10.98 -5.35 -19.93
N ALA A 275 10.28 -6.19 -19.16
CA ALA A 275 10.51 -6.36 -17.73
C ALA A 275 11.92 -6.86 -17.40
N HIS A 276 12.49 -6.41 -16.29
CA HIS A 276 13.68 -7.01 -15.70
C HIS A 276 13.27 -8.20 -14.82
N LEU A 277 13.81 -9.40 -15.10
CA LEU A 277 13.46 -10.64 -14.40
C LEU A 277 14.59 -11.03 -13.45
N PHE A 278 14.31 -11.16 -12.16
CA PHE A 278 15.29 -11.48 -11.13
C PHE A 278 15.01 -12.82 -10.48
N VAL A 279 15.97 -13.75 -10.57
CA VAL A 279 15.91 -15.00 -9.79
C VAL A 279 16.58 -14.75 -8.44
N LEU A 280 15.80 -14.86 -7.38
CA LEU A 280 16.21 -14.55 -6.00
C LEU A 280 16.37 -15.82 -5.17
N VAL A 281 17.49 -15.97 -4.49
CA VAL A 281 17.63 -17.00 -3.45
C VAL A 281 16.92 -16.54 -2.17
N ASN A 282 15.86 -17.26 -1.81
CA ASN A 282 15.11 -17.10 -0.58
C ASN A 282 15.37 -18.26 0.40
N ASN A 283 15.08 -18.03 1.68
CA ASN A 283 15.29 -18.97 2.77
C ASN A 283 16.73 -19.50 2.82
N PHE A 284 17.71 -18.59 2.59
CA PHE A 284 19.12 -18.96 2.54
C PHE A 284 19.62 -19.38 3.91
N LYS A 285 20.20 -20.59 3.98
CA LYS A 285 20.90 -21.12 5.16
C LYS A 285 22.34 -21.36 4.76
N ASP A 286 23.28 -20.74 5.47
CA ASP A 286 24.71 -20.88 5.17
C ASP A 286 25.11 -22.37 5.24
N PRO A 287 25.47 -23.00 4.11
CA PRO A 287 25.83 -24.40 4.07
C PRO A 287 27.33 -24.62 4.37
N GLY A 288 28.07 -23.55 4.68
CA GLY A 288 29.52 -23.52 4.80
C GLY A 288 30.23 -23.31 3.45
N VAL A 289 31.43 -22.73 3.51
CA VAL A 289 32.20 -22.22 2.36
C VAL A 289 32.29 -23.21 1.19
N LYS A 290 32.68 -24.47 1.43
CA LYS A 290 32.87 -25.47 0.36
C LYS A 290 31.55 -25.80 -0.35
N ARG A 291 30.47 -25.98 0.40
CA ARG A 291 29.16 -26.36 -0.15
C ARG A 291 28.49 -25.17 -0.81
N LEU A 292 28.66 -23.96 -0.28
CA LEU A 292 28.18 -22.72 -0.87
C LEU A 292 28.77 -22.55 -2.27
N LYS A 293 30.08 -22.73 -2.43
CA LYS A 293 30.75 -22.63 -3.74
C LYS A 293 30.11 -23.59 -4.77
N LEU A 294 29.90 -24.85 -4.40
CA LEU A 294 29.28 -25.84 -5.29
C LEU A 294 27.83 -25.48 -5.66
N LEU A 295 27.01 -25.13 -4.67
CA LEU A 295 25.61 -24.76 -4.89
C LEU A 295 25.48 -23.48 -5.72
N LYS A 296 26.33 -22.49 -5.47
CA LYS A 296 26.38 -21.25 -6.24
C LYS A 296 26.76 -21.50 -7.70
N THR A 297 27.80 -22.30 -7.96
CA THR A 297 28.18 -22.66 -9.32
C THR A 297 27.02 -23.34 -10.05
N ALA A 298 26.41 -24.36 -9.43
CA ALA A 298 25.24 -25.02 -10.01
C ALA A 298 24.05 -24.07 -10.24
N PHE A 299 23.80 -23.13 -9.32
CA PHE A 299 22.76 -22.11 -9.45
C PHE A 299 22.99 -21.18 -10.64
N LEU A 300 24.19 -20.62 -10.79
CA LEU A 300 24.53 -19.75 -11.90
C LEU A 300 24.52 -20.50 -13.23
N ASP A 301 25.06 -21.72 -13.25
CA ASP A 301 25.09 -22.57 -14.44
C ASP A 301 23.68 -22.92 -14.94
N THR A 302 22.73 -23.12 -14.02
CA THR A 302 21.33 -23.42 -14.34
C THR A 302 20.68 -22.35 -15.22
N TYR A 303 21.09 -21.08 -15.10
CA TYR A 303 20.50 -19.98 -15.86
C TYR A 303 21.47 -19.31 -16.84
N ASN A 304 22.66 -19.89 -17.03
CA ASN A 304 23.73 -19.30 -17.83
C ASN A 304 23.32 -19.07 -19.30
N GLU A 305 22.51 -19.94 -19.87
CA GLU A 305 22.02 -19.77 -21.24
C GLU A 305 21.09 -18.56 -21.37
N ILE A 306 20.11 -18.42 -20.46
CA ILE A 306 19.20 -17.27 -20.44
C ILE A 306 19.97 -15.97 -20.17
N SER A 307 20.88 -15.96 -19.19
CA SER A 307 21.70 -14.79 -18.88
C SER A 307 22.58 -14.31 -20.04
N LYS A 308 22.84 -15.16 -21.04
CA LYS A 308 23.59 -14.78 -22.26
C LYS A 308 22.69 -14.21 -23.36
N THR A 309 21.41 -14.57 -23.37
CA THR A 309 20.48 -14.24 -24.46
C THR A 309 19.46 -13.16 -24.09
N ASP A 310 19.21 -12.96 -22.80
CA ASP A 310 18.30 -11.96 -22.25
C ASP A 310 19.07 -11.00 -21.33
N ASP A 311 19.35 -9.80 -21.83
CA ASP A 311 20.10 -8.75 -21.14
C ASP A 311 19.34 -8.15 -19.94
N LYS A 312 18.03 -8.44 -19.85
CA LYS A 312 17.16 -8.04 -18.74
C LYS A 312 16.85 -9.18 -17.80
N PHE A 313 17.50 -10.33 -17.95
CA PHE A 313 17.43 -11.43 -17.00
C PHE A 313 18.61 -11.38 -16.02
N HIS A 314 18.31 -11.49 -14.73
CA HIS A 314 19.23 -11.30 -13.63
C HIS A 314 19.21 -12.53 -12.72
N CYS A 315 20.25 -13.36 -12.81
CA CYS A 315 20.49 -14.41 -11.82
C CYS A 315 21.28 -13.80 -10.65
N ILE A 316 20.59 -13.48 -9.54
CA ILE A 316 21.21 -12.76 -8.42
C ILE A 316 22.22 -13.66 -7.71
N ASP A 317 23.48 -13.22 -7.65
CA ASP A 317 24.50 -13.89 -6.87
C ASP A 317 24.10 -13.89 -5.37
N PRO A 318 23.90 -15.07 -4.74
CA PRO A 318 23.43 -15.14 -3.35
C PRO A 318 24.42 -14.57 -2.32
N GLU A 319 25.70 -14.38 -2.69
CA GLU A 319 26.66 -13.69 -1.84
C GLU A 319 26.51 -12.16 -1.88
N LYS A 320 25.84 -11.62 -2.91
CA LYS A 320 25.52 -10.20 -3.02
C LYS A 320 24.19 -9.88 -2.36
N VAL A 321 23.15 -10.63 -2.72
CA VAL A 321 21.79 -10.47 -2.21
C VAL A 321 21.12 -11.83 -2.11
N CYS A 322 20.61 -12.13 -0.91
CA CYS A 322 19.70 -13.22 -0.67
C CYS A 322 18.79 -12.86 0.51
N ILE A 323 17.66 -13.55 0.64
CA ILE A 323 16.84 -13.47 1.85
C ILE A 323 17.24 -14.62 2.76
N ARG A 324 17.82 -14.31 3.91
CA ARG A 324 18.26 -15.30 4.88
C ARG A 324 17.06 -15.96 5.56
N ALA A 325 17.23 -17.24 5.89
CA ALA A 325 16.28 -17.93 6.76
C ALA A 325 16.21 -17.19 8.10
N SER A 326 14.99 -16.87 8.54
CA SER A 326 14.75 -16.16 9.79
C SER A 326 13.45 -16.63 10.41
N ASP A 327 13.46 -16.86 11.72
CA ASP A 327 12.24 -17.22 12.44
C ASP A 327 11.22 -16.09 12.47
N GLN A 328 11.68 -14.85 12.30
CA GLN A 328 10.78 -13.69 12.16
C GLN A 328 9.96 -13.73 10.87
N LEU A 329 10.43 -14.44 9.83
CA LEU A 329 9.71 -14.62 8.57
C LEU A 329 8.75 -15.83 8.61
N TYR A 330 8.82 -16.68 9.64
CA TYR A 330 7.90 -17.80 9.85
C TYR A 330 6.63 -17.36 10.59
N TYR A 331 5.94 -16.30 10.14
CA TYR A 331 4.67 -15.90 10.75
C TYR A 331 3.46 -16.67 10.22
N TRP A 332 3.60 -17.51 9.20
CA TRP A 332 2.50 -18.35 8.71
C TRP A 332 2.03 -19.32 9.80
N GLY A 333 0.85 -19.02 10.38
CA GLY A 333 0.24 -19.80 11.44
C GLY A 333 0.82 -19.58 12.84
N ILE A 334 2.01 -18.98 12.99
CA ILE A 334 2.60 -18.79 14.33
C ILE A 334 1.82 -17.75 15.14
N HIS A 335 1.36 -16.67 14.52
CA HIS A 335 0.53 -15.67 15.18
C HIS A 335 -0.83 -16.24 15.62
N ILE A 336 -1.33 -17.26 14.91
CA ILE A 336 -2.51 -18.05 15.28
C ILE A 336 -2.21 -18.94 16.50
N LEU A 337 -0.99 -19.46 16.63
CA LEU A 337 -0.56 -20.28 17.76
C LEU A 337 -0.18 -19.44 19.00
N GLU A 338 0.46 -18.30 18.81
CA GLU A 338 0.98 -17.44 19.87
C GLU A 338 -0.09 -16.53 20.47
N ASN A 339 -1.05 -16.05 19.65
CA ASN A 339 -2.17 -15.26 20.12
C ASN A 339 -3.50 -15.71 19.46
N PRO A 340 -4.01 -16.91 19.81
CA PRO A 340 -5.19 -17.48 19.16
C PRO A 340 -6.47 -16.66 19.34
N GLU A 341 -6.55 -15.83 20.38
CA GLU A 341 -7.72 -14.96 20.63
C GLU A 341 -7.68 -13.66 19.82
N ASN A 342 -6.48 -13.21 19.42
CA ASN A 342 -6.30 -12.02 18.58
C ASN A 342 -5.10 -12.17 17.62
N PRO A 343 -5.22 -13.07 16.63
CA PRO A 343 -4.15 -13.33 15.68
C PRO A 343 -3.89 -12.07 14.85
N SER A 344 -2.68 -11.52 14.95
CA SER A 344 -2.22 -10.39 14.15
C SER A 344 -0.87 -10.72 13.52
N SER A 345 -0.76 -10.47 12.22
CA SER A 345 0.46 -10.69 11.46
C SER A 345 1.07 -9.33 11.12
N GLU A 346 2.35 -9.16 11.44
CA GLU A 346 3.10 -7.92 11.20
C GLU A 346 4.30 -8.21 10.28
N LEU A 347 4.78 -7.18 9.58
CA LEU A 347 6.03 -7.28 8.84
C LEU A 347 7.20 -7.53 9.80
N ALA A 348 8.10 -8.44 9.41
CA ALA A 348 9.23 -8.90 10.21
C ALA A 348 10.38 -7.88 10.31
N PHE A 349 10.08 -6.62 10.61
CA PHE A 349 11.02 -5.49 10.61
C PHE A 349 11.40 -5.00 12.01
N GLY A 350 10.92 -5.69 13.04
CA GLY A 350 11.27 -5.44 14.43
C GLY A 350 12.77 -5.59 14.69
N LEU A 351 13.33 -4.68 15.50
CA LEU A 351 14.73 -4.73 15.90
C LEU A 351 14.92 -5.74 17.03
N ILE A 352 15.79 -6.73 16.84
CA ILE A 352 16.25 -7.63 17.91
C ILE A 352 17.72 -7.33 18.17
N GLY A 353 18.04 -6.79 19.35
CA GLY A 353 19.41 -6.39 19.70
C GLY A 353 19.98 -5.31 18.76
N GLY A 354 19.12 -4.46 18.18
CA GLY A 354 19.50 -3.40 17.26
C GLY A 354 19.71 -3.83 15.80
N LYS A 355 19.47 -5.10 15.46
CA LYS A 355 19.53 -5.61 14.07
C LYS A 355 18.21 -6.24 13.66
N CYS A 356 17.94 -6.24 12.36
CA CYS A 356 16.80 -6.95 11.78
C CYS A 356 17.19 -7.50 10.42
N TYR A 357 17.62 -8.77 10.39
CA TYR A 357 18.11 -9.39 9.16
C TYR A 357 17.07 -9.41 8.02
N PRO A 358 15.77 -9.72 8.25
CA PRO A 358 14.78 -9.60 7.19
C PRO A 358 14.70 -8.19 6.62
N ARG A 359 14.59 -7.16 7.47
CA ARG A 359 14.55 -5.77 7.02
C ARG A 359 15.78 -5.41 6.19
N ASP A 360 16.97 -5.74 6.68
CA ASP A 360 18.22 -5.42 6.00
C ASP A 360 18.33 -6.17 4.65
N ASP A 361 17.87 -7.43 4.58
CA ASP A 361 17.86 -8.25 3.35
C ASP A 361 16.90 -7.69 2.30
N PHE A 362 15.69 -7.28 2.70
CA PHE A 362 14.69 -6.73 1.76
C PHE A 362 15.04 -5.31 1.29
N ILE A 363 15.64 -4.48 2.15
CA ILE A 363 16.23 -3.20 1.71
C ILE A 363 17.36 -3.44 0.71
N GLY A 364 18.27 -4.39 1.01
CA GLY A 364 19.35 -4.75 0.11
C GLY A 364 18.86 -5.28 -1.25
N LEU A 365 17.75 -6.01 -1.27
CA LEU A 365 17.08 -6.44 -2.50
C LEU A 365 16.53 -5.26 -3.30
N ALA A 366 15.80 -4.33 -2.67
CA ALA A 366 15.27 -3.14 -3.31
C ALA A 366 16.39 -2.29 -3.95
N ASP A 367 17.47 -2.06 -3.20
CA ASP A 367 18.64 -1.30 -3.67
C ASP A 367 19.35 -2.00 -4.85
N TYR A 368 19.44 -3.33 -4.81
CA TYR A 368 20.04 -4.11 -5.90
C TYR A 368 19.22 -4.03 -7.18
N ILE A 369 17.91 -4.20 -7.10
CA ILE A 369 16.99 -4.11 -8.25
C ILE A 369 17.12 -2.73 -8.90
N GLU A 370 17.14 -1.66 -8.10
CA GLU A 370 17.29 -0.31 -8.62
C GLU A 370 18.61 -0.13 -9.37
N ARG A 371 19.72 -0.58 -8.76
CA ARG A 371 21.06 -0.40 -9.35
C ARG A 371 21.21 -1.16 -10.67
N GLU A 372 20.74 -2.40 -10.75
CA GLU A 372 20.95 -3.23 -11.94
C GLU A 372 19.97 -2.90 -13.08
N ALA A 373 18.76 -2.44 -12.78
CA ALA A 373 17.79 -2.07 -13.81
C ALA A 373 17.84 -0.59 -14.23
N GLY A 374 18.40 0.29 -13.41
CA GLY A 374 18.70 1.68 -13.79
C GLY A 374 17.50 2.61 -13.96
N ILE A 375 16.28 2.20 -13.56
CA ILE A 375 15.05 2.99 -13.74
C ILE A 375 14.93 4.14 -12.71
N GLY A 376 15.76 4.15 -11.66
CA GLY A 376 15.90 5.31 -10.75
C GLY A 376 14.69 5.57 -9.85
N ILE A 377 13.95 4.53 -9.47
CA ILE A 377 12.72 4.62 -8.64
C ILE A 377 12.94 5.42 -7.34
N LEU A 378 14.14 5.36 -6.75
CA LEU A 378 14.48 5.95 -5.45
C LEU A 378 15.34 7.23 -5.57
N ARG A 379 15.62 7.71 -6.79
CA ARG A 379 16.65 8.74 -7.05
C ARG A 379 16.12 10.09 -7.54
N GLU A 380 14.80 10.32 -7.51
CA GLU A 380 14.20 11.64 -7.74
C GLU A 380 13.89 12.41 -6.45
#